data_AF-A0A674DI76-F1
#
_entry.id   AF-A0A674DI76-F1
#
_cell.length_a   1.000
_cell.length_b   1.000
_cell.length_c   1.000
_cell.angle_alpha   90.00
_cell.angle_beta   90.00
_cell.angle_gamma   90.00
#
_symmetry.space_group_name_H-M   'P 1'
#
loop_
_entity.id
_entity.type
_entity.pdbx_description
1 polymer ?
#
loop_
_entity_poly.entity_id
_entity_poly.type
_entity_poly.pdbx_seq_one_letter_code
_entity_poly.pdbx_strand_id
1 'polypeptide(L)'
;MENLLLVLVEKLVHYNLSADLSGKMLTFPQETNTAHVTRMTSREISHTETKLKFFTSLRRNHILFSLATLIDDAFVIFKRTAAGEMNNDYTLNTWHSIYATWASETDLGQLWLDGKPSTRKFLQSEAIKGKNIILGQEQVKFGWLFAWQQSFIGLLTDVHMWDNMLSPCEIQRYTNQTNFTPGNVLHWGALDFQTTDRVLLENKQSDCNRSNM
;
A
#
# COMPACT_ATOMS: atom_id res chain seq x y z
N MET A 1 -47.58 18.44 -6.84
CA MET A 1 -46.45 17.64 -7.38
C MET A 1 -45.31 17.82 -6.41
N GLU A 2 -45.21 16.91 -5.43
CA GLU A 2 -44.12 16.93 -4.45
C GLU A 2 -42.89 16.32 -5.11
N ASN A 3 -41.80 17.08 -5.12
CA ASN A 3 -40.50 16.62 -5.60
C ASN A 3 -40.00 15.50 -4.67
N LEU A 4 -40.04 14.25 -5.12
CA LEU A 4 -39.32 13.16 -4.46
C LEU A 4 -37.82 13.39 -4.61
N LEU A 5 -37.17 13.75 -3.51
CA LEU A 5 -35.72 13.77 -3.37
C LEU A 5 -35.26 12.37 -2.94
N LEU A 6 -34.59 11.65 -3.83
CA LEU A 6 -33.95 10.38 -3.52
C LEU A 6 -32.64 10.68 -2.77
N VAL A 7 -32.69 10.71 -1.43
CA VAL A 7 -31.50 10.86 -0.58
C VAL A 7 -30.90 9.47 -0.38
N LEU A 8 -29.87 9.15 -1.18
CA LEU A 8 -29.05 7.96 -0.95
C LEU A 8 -28.13 8.26 0.24
N VAL A 9 -28.52 7.82 1.43
CA VAL A 9 -27.66 7.91 2.62
C VAL A 9 -26.62 6.79 2.49
N GLU A 10 -25.43 7.12 1.99
CA GLU A 10 -24.27 6.22 2.07
C GLU A 10 -23.91 6.08 3.54
N LYS A 11 -24.39 5.00 4.18
CA LYS A 11 -23.88 4.61 5.50
C LYS A 11 -22.38 4.31 5.33
N LEU A 12 -21.55 4.84 6.22
CA LEU A 12 -20.18 4.39 6.44
C LEU A 12 -20.22 2.91 6.82
N VAL A 13 -20.12 2.02 5.82
CA VAL A 13 -20.14 0.59 6.08
C VAL A 13 -18.72 0.14 6.39
N HIS A 14 -18.51 -0.27 7.63
CA HIS A 14 -17.27 -0.90 8.06
C HIS A 14 -17.47 -2.42 7.94
N TYR A 15 -16.74 -3.06 7.03
CA TYR A 15 -16.73 -4.51 6.91
C TYR A 15 -15.46 -5.04 7.56
N ASN A 16 -15.59 -5.85 8.62
CA ASN A 16 -14.50 -6.70 9.10
C ASN A 16 -14.45 -7.93 8.20
N LEU A 17 -13.48 -7.97 7.29
CA LEU A 17 -13.31 -9.11 6.40
C LEU A 17 -11.96 -9.76 6.68
N SER A 18 -12.00 -10.94 7.31
CA SER A 18 -10.89 -11.89 7.21
C SER A 18 -11.11 -12.70 5.94
N ALA A 19 -10.35 -12.37 4.89
CA ALA A 19 -10.44 -13.04 3.61
C ALA A 19 -9.05 -13.33 3.04
N ASP A 20 -8.94 -14.47 2.37
CA ASP A 20 -7.81 -14.73 1.49
C ASP A 20 -7.93 -13.81 0.27
N LEU A 21 -7.04 -12.81 0.19
CA LEU A 21 -6.99 -11.88 -0.95
C LEU A 21 -6.10 -12.40 -2.09
N SER A 22 -5.65 -13.66 -2.04
CA SER A 22 -4.91 -14.26 -3.14
C SER A 22 -5.72 -14.20 -4.44
N GLY A 23 -5.12 -13.63 -5.49
CA GLY A 23 -5.82 -13.41 -6.77
C GLY A 23 -6.89 -12.30 -6.72
N LYS A 24 -6.93 -11.48 -5.67
CA LYS A 24 -7.80 -10.30 -5.55
C LYS A 24 -7.00 -9.01 -5.59
N MET A 25 -7.66 -7.91 -5.93
CA MET A 25 -7.13 -6.55 -5.88
C MET A 25 -8.13 -5.61 -5.21
N LEU A 26 -7.60 -4.56 -4.57
CA LEU A 26 -8.38 -3.43 -4.11
C LEU A 26 -8.41 -2.35 -5.19
N THR A 27 -9.58 -1.75 -5.39
CA THR A 27 -9.80 -0.64 -6.31
C THR A 27 -10.23 0.59 -5.54
N PHE A 28 -9.49 1.68 -5.77
CA PHE A 28 -9.77 3.03 -5.29
C PHE A 28 -10.22 3.87 -6.49
N PRO A 29 -11.53 3.98 -6.75
CA PRO A 29 -12.03 4.47 -8.04
C PRO A 29 -12.05 6.00 -8.16
N GLN A 30 -11.91 6.73 -7.05
CA GLN A 30 -12.05 8.17 -7.04
C GLN A 30 -11.24 8.81 -5.92
N GLU A 31 -10.95 10.10 -6.11
CA GLU A 31 -10.32 10.93 -5.10
C GLU A 31 -11.26 11.13 -3.91
N THR A 32 -10.77 10.83 -2.71
CA THR A 32 -11.49 11.07 -1.46
C THR A 32 -10.49 11.35 -0.34
N ASN A 33 -10.96 11.85 0.79
CA ASN A 33 -10.22 11.87 2.06
C ASN A 33 -10.74 10.82 3.06
N THR A 34 -11.48 9.81 2.60
CA THR A 34 -12.15 8.87 3.51
C THR A 34 -12.10 7.42 3.04
N ALA A 35 -11.97 7.13 1.74
CA ALA A 35 -11.85 5.76 1.25
C ALA A 35 -10.46 5.20 1.57
N HIS A 36 -10.39 4.20 2.44
CA HIS A 36 -9.14 3.59 2.88
C HIS A 36 -9.33 2.17 3.40
N VAL A 37 -8.21 1.46 3.51
CA VAL A 37 -8.13 0.14 4.16
C VAL A 37 -7.21 0.23 5.36
N THR A 38 -7.64 -0.29 6.51
CA THR A 38 -6.84 -0.33 7.74
C THR A 38 -6.51 -1.76 8.17
N ARG A 39 -5.33 -1.91 8.78
CA ARG A 39 -4.91 -3.11 9.51
C ARG A 39 -4.19 -2.69 10.78
N MET A 40 -4.75 -3.02 11.94
CA MET A 40 -4.10 -2.79 13.22
C MET A 40 -2.90 -3.72 13.40
N THR A 41 -1.84 -3.21 14.02
CA THR A 41 -0.66 -3.97 14.43
C THR A 41 -0.17 -3.44 15.77
N SER A 42 0.48 -4.29 16.57
CA SER A 42 1.13 -3.90 17.83
C SER A 42 2.61 -4.26 17.82
N ARG A 43 3.19 -4.53 16.65
CA ARG A 43 4.59 -4.91 16.48
C ARG A 43 5.49 -3.68 16.61
N GLU A 44 6.61 -3.88 17.28
CA GLU A 44 7.74 -2.95 17.23
C GLU A 44 8.61 -3.33 16.04
N ILE A 45 8.89 -2.37 15.16
CA ILE A 45 9.50 -2.59 13.85
C ILE A 45 10.83 -1.84 13.84
N SER A 46 11.92 -2.58 14.00
CA SER A 46 13.30 -2.09 13.87
C SER A 46 13.89 -2.37 12.48
N HIS A 47 13.23 -3.25 11.72
CA HIS A 47 13.54 -3.57 10.35
C HIS A 47 12.21 -3.77 9.63
N THR A 48 12.12 -3.31 8.38
CA THR A 48 10.98 -3.64 7.53
C THR A 48 11.40 -3.94 6.12
N GLU A 49 10.71 -4.91 5.55
CA GLU A 49 10.61 -5.12 4.12
C GLU A 49 9.15 -5.01 3.73
N THR A 50 8.84 -4.19 2.73
CA THR A 50 7.46 -3.95 2.28
C THR A 50 7.38 -4.12 0.78
N LYS A 51 6.41 -4.92 0.33
CA LYS A 51 6.14 -5.14 -1.10
C LYS A 51 4.68 -4.87 -1.40
N LEU A 52 4.44 -4.29 -2.57
CA LEU A 52 3.10 -4.09 -3.11
C LEU A 52 3.15 -4.01 -4.62
N LYS A 53 2.01 -4.25 -5.28
CA LYS A 53 1.81 -3.93 -6.69
C LYS A 53 0.69 -2.93 -6.82
N PHE A 54 0.84 -2.01 -7.75
CA PHE A 54 -0.15 -0.97 -7.99
C PHE A 54 -0.27 -0.65 -9.47
N PHE A 55 -1.44 -0.13 -9.86
CA PHE A 55 -1.74 0.41 -11.17
C PHE A 55 -2.40 1.76 -10.96
N THR A 56 -1.93 2.82 -11.61
CA THR A 56 -2.53 4.15 -11.46
C THR A 56 -2.30 5.03 -12.68
N SER A 57 -3.22 5.98 -12.89
CA SER A 57 -3.10 7.08 -13.85
C SER A 57 -2.59 8.38 -13.19
N LEU A 58 -2.35 8.37 -11.88
CA LEU A 58 -2.01 9.56 -11.11
C LEU A 58 -0.61 10.11 -11.43
N ARG A 59 -0.58 11.36 -11.88
CA ARG A 59 0.65 12.15 -12.04
C ARG A 59 1.04 12.92 -10.78
N ARG A 60 0.05 13.35 -10.00
CA ARG A 60 0.25 14.14 -8.78
C ARG A 60 0.91 13.33 -7.66
N ASN A 61 1.30 14.01 -6.59
CA ASN A 61 1.68 13.37 -5.32
C ASN A 61 0.59 12.43 -4.82
N HIS A 62 0.97 11.25 -4.35
CA HIS A 62 0.05 10.35 -3.66
C HIS A 62 0.77 9.26 -2.87
N ILE A 63 0.04 8.76 -1.88
CA ILE A 63 0.38 7.64 -1.03
C ILE A 63 0.23 6.30 -1.76
N LEU A 64 1.08 5.33 -1.43
CA LEU A 64 0.90 3.92 -1.80
C LEU A 64 0.76 3.03 -0.57
N PHE A 65 1.48 3.37 0.51
CA PHE A 65 1.47 2.63 1.76
C PHE A 65 1.82 3.56 2.93
N SER A 66 1.10 3.45 4.04
CA SER A 66 1.42 4.11 5.31
C SER A 66 1.41 3.08 6.44
N LEU A 67 2.43 3.14 7.29
CA LEU A 67 2.44 2.59 8.63
C LEU A 67 2.58 3.76 9.61
N ALA A 68 1.62 3.87 10.51
CA ALA A 68 1.59 4.92 11.52
C ALA A 68 1.79 4.42 12.95
N THR A 69 2.31 5.32 13.77
CA THR A 69 2.29 5.26 15.24
C THR A 69 0.97 5.87 15.75
N LEU A 70 0.84 6.10 17.06
CA LEU A 70 -0.33 6.83 17.61
C LEU A 70 -0.34 8.33 17.25
N ILE A 71 0.78 8.86 16.77
CA ILE A 71 1.02 10.30 16.68
C ILE A 71 1.10 10.73 15.20
N ASP A 72 1.83 9.97 14.38
CA ASP A 72 2.14 10.30 13.00
C ASP A 72 2.40 9.06 12.12
N ASP A 73 2.52 9.30 10.82
CA ASP A 73 3.05 8.35 9.85
C ASP A 73 4.55 8.12 10.08
N ALA A 74 4.95 6.88 10.34
CA ALA A 74 6.35 6.53 10.66
C ALA A 74 7.10 5.84 9.52
N PHE A 75 6.39 5.07 8.68
CA PHE A 75 6.97 4.51 7.46
C PHE A 75 6.00 4.67 6.30
N VAL A 76 6.44 5.33 5.25
CA VAL A 76 5.57 5.74 4.14
C VAL A 76 6.24 5.46 2.79
N ILE A 77 5.47 4.84 1.89
CA ILE A 77 5.81 4.75 0.47
C ILE A 77 4.93 5.77 -0.27
N PHE A 78 5.57 6.80 -0.82
CA PHE A 78 4.88 7.95 -1.39
C PHE A 78 5.54 8.42 -2.68
N LYS A 79 4.72 8.68 -3.70
CA LYS A 79 5.18 9.31 -4.94
C LYS A 79 5.22 10.82 -4.74
N ARG A 80 6.40 11.43 -4.91
CA ARG A 80 6.57 12.89 -4.99
C ARG A 80 6.85 13.32 -6.42
N THR A 81 6.14 14.34 -6.90
CA THR A 81 6.52 15.13 -8.07
C THR A 81 7.59 16.11 -7.63
N ALA A 82 8.85 15.87 -8.00
CA ALA A 82 9.88 16.89 -7.87
C ALA A 82 9.73 17.88 -9.03
N ALA A 83 9.77 19.19 -8.72
CA ALA A 83 9.91 20.20 -9.75
C ALA A 83 11.30 20.03 -10.40
N GLY A 84 11.34 19.49 -11.62
CA GLY A 84 12.56 19.39 -12.42
C GLY A 84 13.27 18.03 -12.49
N GLU A 85 12.79 16.97 -11.81
CA GLU A 85 13.35 15.61 -11.98
C GLU A 85 12.42 14.74 -12.85
N MET A 86 12.74 14.61 -14.14
CA MET A 86 11.96 13.83 -15.11
C MET A 86 12.22 12.31 -15.10
N ASN A 87 13.00 11.77 -14.15
CA ASN A 87 13.57 10.41 -14.30
C ASN A 87 13.14 9.34 -13.27
N ASN A 88 12.25 9.65 -12.32
CA ASN A 88 11.71 8.65 -11.37
C ASN A 88 10.19 8.49 -11.45
N ASP A 89 9.57 8.96 -12.54
CA ASP A 89 8.14 8.76 -12.74
C ASP A 89 7.93 7.33 -13.28
N TYR A 90 7.17 6.53 -12.54
CA TYR A 90 6.72 5.25 -13.08
C TYR A 90 5.74 5.53 -14.24
N THR A 91 5.67 4.62 -15.21
CA THR A 91 4.76 4.75 -16.34
C THR A 91 3.30 4.71 -15.90
N LEU A 92 2.49 5.67 -16.37
CA LEU A 92 1.07 5.68 -16.04
C LEU A 92 0.34 4.53 -16.72
N ASN A 93 -0.76 4.07 -16.10
CA ASN A 93 -1.63 3.04 -16.64
C ASN A 93 -0.92 1.71 -16.95
N THR A 94 0.05 1.33 -16.14
CA THR A 94 0.62 -0.02 -16.14
C THR A 94 0.81 -0.51 -14.71
N TRP A 95 0.88 -1.83 -14.56
CA TRP A 95 1.20 -2.45 -13.30
C TRP A 95 2.67 -2.22 -12.96
N HIS A 96 2.89 -1.77 -11.73
CA HIS A 96 4.20 -1.59 -11.14
C HIS A 96 4.32 -2.42 -9.86
N SER A 97 5.55 -2.83 -9.56
CA SER A 97 5.91 -3.45 -8.30
C SER A 97 6.85 -2.55 -7.51
N ILE A 98 6.51 -2.34 -6.24
CA ILE A 98 7.39 -1.70 -5.27
C ILE A 98 7.91 -2.76 -4.32
N TYR A 99 9.20 -2.64 -4.02
CA TYR A 99 9.82 -3.25 -2.87
C TYR A 99 10.59 -2.16 -2.12
N ALA A 100 10.40 -2.06 -0.81
CA ALA A 100 11.06 -1.06 0.01
C ALA A 100 11.64 -1.73 1.27
N THR A 101 12.81 -1.30 1.68
CA THR A 101 13.46 -1.77 2.91
C THR A 101 13.85 -0.59 3.79
N TRP A 102 13.87 -0.81 5.09
CA TRP A 102 14.44 0.11 6.08
C TRP A 102 14.91 -0.66 7.32
N ALA A 103 15.98 -0.19 7.96
CA ALA A 103 16.50 -0.77 9.21
C ALA A 103 17.02 0.33 10.15
N SER A 104 16.54 0.35 11.40
CA SER A 104 16.96 1.32 12.41
C SER A 104 18.41 1.16 12.85
N GLU A 105 18.99 -0.04 12.72
CA GLU A 105 20.40 -0.30 13.09
C GLU A 105 21.38 0.50 12.21
N THR A 106 21.03 0.69 10.94
CA THR A 106 21.90 1.36 9.95
C THR A 106 21.34 2.69 9.47
N ASP A 107 20.10 3.00 9.86
CA ASP A 107 19.26 4.06 9.29
C ASP A 107 19.12 3.98 7.76
N LEU A 108 19.47 2.87 7.11
CA LEU A 108 19.43 2.78 5.66
C LEU A 108 18.06 2.34 5.17
N GLY A 109 17.51 3.12 4.26
CA GLY A 109 16.37 2.74 3.42
C GLY A 109 16.72 2.63 1.94
N GLN A 110 16.03 1.75 1.24
CA GLN A 110 16.15 1.58 -0.20
C GLN A 110 14.80 1.21 -0.81
N LEU A 111 14.54 1.64 -2.03
CA LEU A 111 13.33 1.30 -2.77
C LEU A 111 13.70 0.72 -4.12
N TRP A 112 12.90 -0.22 -4.61
CA TRP A 112 12.97 -0.78 -5.95
C TRP A 112 11.63 -0.54 -6.63
N LEU A 113 11.69 -0.06 -7.87
CA LEU A 113 10.55 0.04 -8.78
C LEU A 113 10.79 -0.96 -9.92
N ASP A 114 9.91 -1.94 -10.07
CA ASP A 114 10.02 -3.00 -11.07
C ASP A 114 11.38 -3.73 -11.05
N GLY A 115 11.85 -4.00 -9.84
CA GLY A 115 13.14 -4.65 -9.59
C GLY A 115 14.37 -3.76 -9.82
N LYS A 116 14.20 -2.50 -10.24
CA LYS A 116 15.30 -1.55 -10.40
C LYS A 116 15.53 -0.78 -9.09
N PRO A 117 16.73 -0.87 -8.47
CA PRO A 117 17.02 -0.22 -7.20
C PRO A 117 17.16 1.30 -7.33
N SER A 118 16.73 2.02 -6.30
CA SER A 118 17.16 3.38 -5.99
C SER A 118 18.51 3.37 -5.29
N THR A 119 19.13 4.55 -5.18
CA THR A 119 20.22 4.76 -4.22
C THR A 119 19.71 4.54 -2.79
N ARG A 120 20.55 3.96 -1.93
CA ARG A 120 20.29 3.89 -0.48
C ARG A 120 20.35 5.29 0.13
N LYS A 121 19.45 5.59 1.06
CA LYS A 121 19.42 6.87 1.77
C LYS A 121 19.32 6.62 3.27
N PHE A 122 19.90 7.52 4.06
CA PHE A 122 19.64 7.57 5.49
C PHE A 122 18.20 8.08 5.73
N LEU A 123 17.42 7.27 6.42
CA LEU A 123 16.07 7.54 6.90
C LEU A 123 16.14 7.46 8.43
N GLN A 124 16.57 8.56 9.03
CA GLN A 124 16.78 8.64 10.48
C GLN A 124 15.45 8.39 11.21
N SER A 125 15.36 7.27 11.92
CA SER A 125 14.18 6.93 12.71
C SER A 125 14.58 5.97 13.84
N GLU A 126 13.97 6.16 15.00
CA GLU A 126 13.97 5.14 16.06
C GLU A 126 13.14 3.93 15.61
N ALA A 127 13.19 2.85 16.39
CA ALA A 127 12.31 1.69 16.19
C ALA A 127 10.83 2.14 16.18
N ILE A 128 10.08 1.68 15.18
CA ILE A 128 8.70 2.12 14.95
C ILE A 128 7.76 1.28 15.80
N LYS A 129 7.08 1.92 16.75
CA LYS A 129 5.97 1.29 17.50
C LYS A 129 4.71 1.31 16.66
N GLY A 130 4.59 0.38 15.72
CA GLY A 130 3.51 0.30 14.76
C GLY A 130 2.14 0.19 15.44
N LYS A 131 1.15 0.88 14.87
CA LYS A 131 -0.24 0.88 15.36
C LYS A 131 -1.24 0.55 14.28
N ASN A 132 -1.12 1.19 13.13
CA ASN A 132 -2.07 1.03 12.05
C ASN A 132 -1.36 1.11 10.70
N ILE A 133 -1.67 0.16 9.83
CA ILE A 133 -1.28 0.18 8.42
C ILE A 133 -2.47 0.68 7.63
N ILE A 134 -2.25 1.68 6.77
CA ILE A 134 -3.28 2.29 5.94
C ILE A 134 -2.89 2.21 4.46
N LEU A 135 -3.88 1.85 3.64
CA LEU A 135 -3.81 1.90 2.18
C LEU A 135 -4.87 2.89 1.67
N GLY A 136 -4.53 3.65 0.63
CA GLY A 136 -5.45 4.61 0.01
C GLY A 136 -5.28 6.06 0.47
N GLN A 137 -4.80 6.28 1.68
CA GLN A 137 -4.72 7.60 2.30
C GLN A 137 -3.44 7.82 3.11
N GLU A 138 -2.96 9.06 3.16
CA GLU A 138 -1.83 9.53 3.98
C GLU A 138 -2.35 10.14 5.29
N GLN A 139 -1.79 9.75 6.43
CA GLN A 139 -2.27 10.22 7.72
C GLN A 139 -1.65 11.58 8.04
N VAL A 140 -2.48 12.62 8.03
CA VAL A 140 -2.10 13.95 8.55
C VAL A 140 -2.16 13.96 10.09
N LYS A 141 -3.04 13.13 10.65
CA LYS A 141 -3.16 12.83 12.08
C LYS A 141 -3.71 11.41 12.22
N PHE A 142 -3.13 10.62 13.14
CA PHE A 142 -3.47 9.21 13.32
C PHE A 142 -4.97 8.93 13.21
N GLY A 143 -5.39 8.26 12.13
CA GLY A 143 -6.75 7.75 11.92
C GLY A 143 -7.88 8.77 11.69
N TRP A 144 -7.63 10.08 11.59
CA TRP A 144 -8.72 11.09 11.51
C TRP A 144 -8.62 12.09 10.36
N LEU A 145 -7.41 12.47 9.95
CA LEU A 145 -7.23 13.52 8.94
C LEU A 145 -6.43 12.97 7.77
N PHE A 146 -7.06 12.98 6.60
CA PHE A 146 -6.45 12.56 5.34
C PHE A 146 -6.50 13.69 4.33
N ALA A 147 -5.41 13.88 3.59
CA ALA A 147 -5.34 14.87 2.52
C ALA A 147 -5.82 14.24 1.21
N TRP A 148 -7.03 14.60 0.76
CA TRP A 148 -7.62 14.06 -0.49
C TRP A 148 -6.70 14.24 -1.71
N GLN A 149 -5.95 15.35 -1.76
CA GLN A 149 -4.97 15.67 -2.82
C GLN A 149 -3.79 14.69 -2.88
N GLN A 150 -3.58 13.89 -1.83
CA GLN A 150 -2.53 12.90 -1.69
C GLN A 150 -3.09 11.46 -1.65
N SER A 151 -4.41 11.30 -1.79
CA SER A 151 -5.05 9.99 -1.84
C SER A 151 -4.63 9.19 -3.07
N PHE A 152 -4.63 7.87 -2.92
CA PHE A 152 -4.40 6.94 -4.02
C PHE A 152 -5.68 6.74 -4.84
N ILE A 153 -5.53 6.68 -6.16
CA ILE A 153 -6.57 6.29 -7.11
C ILE A 153 -5.95 5.25 -8.03
N GLY A 154 -6.58 4.09 -8.14
CA GLY A 154 -6.06 2.99 -8.93
C GLY A 154 -6.33 1.62 -8.31
N LEU A 155 -5.53 0.65 -8.74
CA LEU A 155 -5.62 -0.75 -8.33
C LEU A 155 -4.41 -1.09 -7.46
N LEU A 156 -4.61 -1.92 -6.44
CA LEU A 156 -3.57 -2.30 -5.48
C LEU A 156 -3.72 -3.77 -5.08
N THR A 157 -2.63 -4.53 -5.09
CA THR A 157 -2.63 -5.98 -4.85
C THR A 157 -1.28 -6.43 -4.29
N ASP A 158 -1.23 -7.67 -3.80
CA ASP A 158 -0.01 -8.35 -3.38
C ASP A 158 0.76 -7.50 -2.34
N VAL A 159 0.04 -6.96 -1.34
CA VAL A 159 0.66 -6.16 -0.27
C VAL A 159 1.18 -7.10 0.80
N HIS A 160 2.47 -6.99 1.11
CA HIS A 160 3.13 -7.78 2.11
C HIS A 160 4.12 -6.94 2.90
N MET A 161 4.26 -7.25 4.18
CA MET A 161 5.21 -6.58 5.06
C MET A 161 5.84 -7.59 6.02
N TRP A 162 7.16 -7.49 6.19
CA TRP A 162 7.96 -8.27 7.11
C TRP A 162 8.66 -7.36 8.11
N ASP A 163 8.81 -7.80 9.36
CA ASP A 163 9.63 -7.12 10.39
C ASP A 163 11.06 -7.70 10.49
N ASN A 164 11.41 -8.59 9.56
CA ASN A 164 12.69 -9.27 9.47
C ASN A 164 13.26 -9.16 8.06
N MET A 165 14.59 -9.27 7.96
CA MET A 165 15.28 -9.25 6.67
C MET A 165 14.99 -10.53 5.88
N LEU A 166 14.62 -10.39 4.61
CA LEU A 166 14.49 -11.50 3.69
C LEU A 166 15.85 -11.81 3.05
N SER A 167 16.09 -13.10 2.85
CA SER A 167 17.26 -13.53 2.08
C SER A 167 17.13 -13.13 0.60
N PRO A 168 18.25 -12.96 -0.13
CA PRO A 168 18.21 -12.74 -1.58
C PRO A 168 17.38 -13.78 -2.34
N CYS A 169 17.40 -15.04 -1.88
CA CYS A 169 16.59 -16.13 -2.42
C CYS A 169 15.08 -15.89 -2.25
N GLU A 170 14.64 -15.39 -1.08
CA GLU A 170 13.23 -15.06 -0.84
C GLU A 170 12.77 -13.87 -1.66
N ILE A 171 13.64 -12.86 -1.81
CA ILE A 171 13.36 -11.71 -2.69
C ILE A 171 13.15 -12.20 -4.13
N GLN A 172 14.04 -13.07 -4.62
CA GLN A 172 13.94 -13.63 -5.97
C GLN A 172 12.67 -14.48 -6.15
N ARG A 173 12.31 -15.31 -5.17
CA ARG A 173 11.08 -16.13 -5.22
C ARG A 173 9.83 -15.29 -5.36
N TYR A 174 9.75 -14.19 -4.59
CA TYR A 174 8.65 -13.24 -4.69
C TYR A 174 8.58 -12.58 -6.07
N THR A 175 9.72 -12.08 -6.59
CA THR A 175 9.80 -11.47 -7.92
C THR A 175 9.32 -12.42 -9.01
N ASN A 176 9.67 -13.69 -8.89
CA ASN A 176 9.29 -14.75 -9.84
C ASN A 176 7.86 -15.28 -9.61
N GLN A 177 7.11 -14.76 -8.64
CA GLN A 177 5.76 -15.23 -8.26
C GLN A 177 5.72 -16.74 -7.95
N THR A 178 6.81 -17.25 -7.40
CA THR A 178 6.92 -18.63 -6.90
C THR A 178 6.63 -18.67 -5.40
N ASN A 179 6.58 -19.85 -4.78
CA ASN A 179 6.32 -19.99 -3.34
C ASN A 179 7.22 -19.06 -2.50
N PHE A 180 6.64 -17.96 -2.02
CA PHE A 180 7.33 -16.95 -1.21
C PHE A 180 6.81 -17.00 0.23
N THR A 181 7.67 -16.66 1.18
CA THR A 181 7.32 -16.60 2.59
C THR A 181 6.28 -15.50 2.82
N PRO A 182 5.08 -15.79 3.34
CA PRO A 182 4.11 -14.75 3.67
C PRO A 182 4.66 -13.68 4.62
N GLY A 183 4.16 -12.45 4.50
CA GLY A 183 4.51 -11.35 5.41
C GLY A 183 4.03 -11.61 6.84
N ASN A 184 4.93 -11.50 7.82
CA ASN A 184 4.60 -11.75 9.23
C ASN A 184 3.99 -10.52 9.94
N VAL A 185 4.10 -9.33 9.35
CA VAL A 185 3.41 -8.10 9.78
C VAL A 185 2.12 -7.93 9.00
N LEU A 186 2.18 -8.05 7.67
CA LEU A 186 1.03 -7.97 6.79
C LEU A 186 1.13 -9.04 5.70
N HIS A 187 0.09 -9.87 5.60
CA HIS A 187 -0.01 -10.93 4.60
C HIS A 187 -1.28 -10.75 3.77
N TRP A 188 -1.15 -10.44 2.47
CA TRP A 188 -2.28 -10.31 1.55
C TRP A 188 -3.26 -11.50 1.60
N GLY A 189 -2.75 -12.73 1.52
CA GLY A 189 -3.57 -13.95 1.52
C GLY A 189 -4.19 -14.33 2.88
N ALA A 190 -3.95 -13.55 3.93
CA ALA A 190 -4.59 -13.73 5.23
C ALA A 190 -4.90 -12.37 5.88
N LEU A 191 -5.27 -11.39 5.05
CA LEU A 191 -5.47 -10.03 5.51
C LEU A 191 -6.80 -9.94 6.25
N ASP A 192 -6.75 -9.52 7.51
CA ASP A 192 -7.93 -9.13 8.27
C ASP A 192 -7.96 -7.59 8.32
N PHE A 193 -8.67 -7.00 7.36
CA PHE A 193 -8.69 -5.58 7.14
C PHE A 193 -10.09 -5.01 7.31
N GLN A 194 -10.13 -3.71 7.59
CA GLN A 194 -11.36 -2.95 7.58
C GLN A 194 -11.32 -2.01 6.38
N THR A 195 -12.36 -2.06 5.55
CA THR A 195 -12.58 -1.05 4.52
C THR A 195 -13.49 0.03 5.05
N THR A 196 -13.16 1.28 4.72
CA THR A 196 -14.01 2.45 4.95
C THR A 196 -14.36 3.07 3.61
N ASP A 197 -15.63 3.41 3.41
CA ASP A 197 -16.20 3.99 2.19
C ASP A 197 -15.96 3.15 0.92
N ARG A 198 -15.89 3.82 -0.25
CA ARG A 198 -15.88 3.19 -1.59
C ARG A 198 -14.49 2.63 -1.94
N VAL A 199 -14.12 1.54 -1.28
CA VAL A 199 -13.04 0.65 -1.69
C VAL A 199 -13.66 -0.64 -2.20
N LEU A 200 -13.36 -1.03 -3.45
CA LEU A 200 -13.92 -2.24 -4.05
C LEU A 200 -12.91 -3.38 -3.97
N LEU A 201 -13.39 -4.58 -3.63
CA LEU A 201 -12.60 -5.81 -3.70
C LEU A 201 -12.99 -6.56 -4.98
N GLU A 202 -12.02 -6.75 -5.87
CA GLU A 202 -12.24 -7.36 -7.18
C GLU A 202 -11.29 -8.52 -7.42
N ASN A 203 -11.61 -9.38 -8.40
CA ASN A 203 -10.64 -10.34 -8.90
C ASN A 203 -9.51 -9.59 -9.60
N LYS A 204 -8.27 -10.02 -9.38
CA LYS A 204 -7.11 -9.48 -10.07
C LYS A 204 -7.29 -9.67 -11.57
N GLN A 205 -7.05 -8.62 -12.33
CA GLN A 205 -7.02 -8.70 -13.78
C GLN A 205 -5.86 -9.61 -14.20
N SER A 206 -6.17 -10.77 -14.76
CA SER A 206 -5.19 -11.67 -15.35
C SER A 206 -5.21 -11.55 -16.86
N ASP A 207 -4.04 -11.44 -17.49
CA ASP A 207 -3.92 -11.65 -18.93
C ASP A 207 -4.36 -13.09 -19.24
N CYS A 208 -5.39 -13.26 -20.08
CA CYS A 208 -5.87 -14.58 -20.51
C CYS A 208 -4.78 -15.46 -21.15
N ASN A 209 -3.61 -14.91 -21.48
CA ASN A 209 -2.55 -15.57 -22.24
C ASN A 209 -1.48 -16.30 -21.41
N ARG A 210 -1.53 -16.28 -20.06
CA ARG A 210 -0.54 -17.01 -19.23
C ARG A 210 -0.95 -18.41 -18.80
N SER A 211 -2.10 -18.92 -19.24
CA SER A 211 -2.60 -20.25 -18.87
C SER A 211 -2.01 -21.41 -19.69
N ASN A 212 -1.12 -21.15 -20.66
CA ASN A 212 -0.60 -22.16 -21.60
C ASN A 212 0.93 -22.10 -21.78
N MET A 213 1.71 -22.04 -20.70
CA MET A 213 3.15 -22.36 -20.74
C MET A 213 3.57 -23.18 -19.53
#